data_AF-A0A7S3S3A0-F1
#
_entry.id   AF-A0A7S3S3A0-F1
#
_cell.length_a   1.000
_cell.length_b   1.000
_cell.length_c   1.000
_cell.angle_alpha   90.00
_cell.angle_beta   90.00
_cell.angle_gamma   90.00
#
_symmetry.space_group_name_H-M   'P 1'
#
loop_
_entity.id
_entity.type
_entity.pdbx_description
1 polymer ?
#
loop_
_entity_poly.entity_id
_entity_poly.type
_entity_poly.pdbx_seq_one_letter_code
_entity_poly.pdbx_strand_id
1 'polypeptide(L)'
;KRPRESSDADPPKRPREAAPAAPTPPAAPSDEIIAAAPKLAAAIRSAAKAERVAEKVASLFEEGLVKPFNAGALFGVLSAAIEDPARWRKPSNRGAFRKLFSAAASRPVLFSLPQQQQIKVWRLRVVTQIDLLSSAPEGGFLEVATLLRRLPCDDPENEPRSTAQPGYSHLLSGARTDYLPERTRGAWCDALLECLDVAVSRFAGPHLWARPEVNTLVKLAAERRRCFTRPQQEVLDGWEGQRQAHPATRALDYAKHLQDKPVL
;
A
#
# COMPACT_ATOMS: atom_id res chain seq x y z
N LYS A 1 73.50 -8.17 -42.32
CA LYS A 1 72.83 -7.56 -43.50
C LYS A 1 72.86 -8.58 -44.65
N ARG A 2 71.70 -8.79 -45.29
CA ARG A 2 71.38 -9.61 -46.49
C ARG A 2 71.19 -11.13 -46.29
N PRO A 3 70.38 -11.80 -47.14
CA PRO A 3 69.72 -11.31 -48.36
C PRO A 3 68.18 -11.51 -48.46
N ARG A 4 67.59 -10.79 -49.42
CA ARG A 4 66.27 -10.98 -50.02
C ARG A 4 66.31 -12.16 -51.00
N GLU A 5 65.18 -12.85 -51.15
CA GLU A 5 64.58 -13.43 -52.39
C GLU A 5 63.25 -14.09 -51.96
N SER A 6 62.08 -13.54 -52.29
CA SER A 6 61.34 -13.58 -53.57
C SER A 6 60.65 -14.90 -53.87
N SER A 7 59.38 -14.77 -54.28
CA SER A 7 58.54 -15.68 -55.07
C SER A 7 57.51 -16.51 -54.32
N ASP A 8 56.28 -16.02 -54.43
CA ASP A 8 55.04 -16.74 -54.76
C ASP A 8 54.96 -18.25 -54.47
N ALA A 9 54.06 -18.59 -53.55
CA ALA A 9 52.91 -19.45 -53.81
C ALA A 9 52.08 -19.56 -52.52
N ASP A 10 50.81 -19.21 -52.61
CA ASP A 10 49.82 -19.42 -51.54
C ASP A 10 49.16 -20.80 -51.76
N PRO A 11 49.24 -21.75 -50.81
CA PRO A 11 48.35 -22.91 -50.78
C PRO A 11 47.46 -22.90 -49.51
N PRO A 12 46.35 -23.66 -49.53
CA PRO A 12 45.02 -23.13 -49.27
C PRO A 12 44.62 -23.12 -47.78
N LYS A 13 43.73 -22.19 -47.44
CA LYS A 13 42.96 -22.17 -46.18
C LYS A 13 42.28 -23.51 -45.97
N ARG A 14 42.80 -24.28 -45.02
CA ARG A 14 42.15 -25.47 -44.46
C ARG A 14 40.79 -25.04 -43.87
N PRO A 15 39.65 -25.67 -44.22
CA PRO A 15 38.38 -25.38 -43.58
C PRO A 15 38.49 -25.69 -42.10
N ARG A 16 38.29 -24.67 -41.26
CA ARG A 16 38.19 -24.81 -39.81
C ARG A 16 36.85 -25.47 -39.55
N GLU A 17 36.89 -26.77 -39.26
CA GLU A 17 35.73 -27.56 -38.87
C GLU A 17 35.00 -26.85 -37.73
N ALA A 18 33.82 -26.33 -38.03
CA ALA A 18 32.98 -25.64 -37.07
C ALA A 18 32.44 -26.69 -36.10
N ALA A 19 32.89 -26.61 -34.84
CA ALA A 19 32.29 -27.36 -33.76
C ALA A 19 30.76 -27.14 -33.78
N PRO A 20 29.94 -28.19 -33.70
CA PRO A 20 28.50 -28.04 -33.76
C PRO A 20 28.04 -27.14 -32.63
N ALA A 21 27.33 -26.07 -32.98
CA ALA A 21 26.69 -25.18 -32.02
C ALA A 21 25.82 -26.03 -31.10
N ALA A 22 26.09 -25.95 -29.80
CA ALA A 22 25.26 -26.60 -28.78
C ALA A 22 23.80 -26.18 -29.02
N PRO A 23 22.84 -27.12 -29.06
CA PRO A 23 21.45 -26.77 -29.26
C PRO A 23 21.01 -25.85 -28.13
N THR A 24 20.53 -24.66 -28.50
CA THR A 24 19.85 -23.74 -27.58
C THR A 24 18.76 -24.54 -26.87
N PRO A 25 18.74 -24.60 -25.52
CA PRO A 25 17.70 -25.35 -24.82
C PRO A 25 16.33 -24.79 -25.21
N PRO A 26 15.33 -25.65 -25.42
CA PRO A 26 13.98 -25.20 -25.76
C PRO A 26 13.51 -24.25 -24.65
N ALA A 27 13.02 -23.07 -25.06
CA ALA A 27 12.40 -22.12 -24.14
C ALA A 27 11.30 -22.87 -23.38
N ALA A 28 11.41 -22.92 -22.05
CA ALA A 28 10.38 -23.51 -21.20
C ALA A 28 9.01 -22.90 -21.56
N PRO A 29 7.91 -23.68 -21.52
CA PRO A 29 6.58 -23.14 -21.77
C PRO A 29 6.36 -21.97 -20.80
N SER A 30 6.28 -20.76 -21.35
CA SER A 30 6.03 -19.57 -20.55
C SER A 30 4.65 -19.73 -19.93
N ASP A 31 4.59 -19.71 -18.60
CA ASP A 31 3.31 -19.70 -17.89
C ASP A 31 2.45 -18.57 -18.46
N GLU A 32 1.23 -18.90 -18.90
CA GLU A 32 0.32 -17.96 -19.56
C GLU A 32 0.05 -16.72 -18.70
N ILE A 33 0.07 -16.84 -17.37
CA ILE A 33 -0.09 -15.74 -16.43
C ILE A 33 1.12 -14.80 -16.52
N ILE A 34 2.34 -15.35 -16.55
CA ILE A 34 3.57 -14.57 -16.71
C ILE A 34 3.58 -13.86 -18.07
N ALA A 35 3.21 -14.57 -19.13
CA ALA A 35 3.14 -14.01 -20.48
C ALA A 35 2.06 -12.92 -20.63
N ALA A 36 0.93 -13.06 -19.93
CA ALA A 36 -0.18 -12.10 -19.99
C ALA A 36 0.02 -10.88 -19.08
N ALA A 37 0.81 -10.99 -18.00
CA ALA A 37 0.95 -9.96 -16.97
C ALA A 37 1.32 -8.56 -17.52
N PRO A 38 2.27 -8.38 -18.46
CA PRO A 38 2.58 -7.05 -18.99
C PRO A 38 1.38 -6.40 -19.69
N LYS A 39 0.58 -7.20 -20.44
CA LYS A 39 -0.64 -6.72 -21.10
C LYS A 39 -1.72 -6.36 -20.08
N LEU A 40 -1.86 -7.14 -19.00
CA LEU A 40 -2.78 -6.83 -17.90
C LEU A 40 -2.36 -5.54 -17.16
N ALA A 41 -1.06 -5.35 -16.89
CA ALA A 41 -0.54 -4.14 -16.27
C ALA A 41 -0.76 -2.89 -17.14
N ALA A 42 -0.62 -2.99 -18.47
CA ALA A 42 -0.99 -1.90 -19.37
C ALA A 42 -2.50 -1.64 -19.38
N ALA A 43 -3.31 -2.71 -19.35
CA ALA A 43 -4.77 -2.60 -19.41
C ALA A 43 -5.38 -2.02 -18.13
N ILE A 44 -4.86 -2.34 -16.94
CA ILE A 44 -5.37 -1.78 -15.68
C ILE A 44 -5.11 -0.27 -15.56
N ARG A 45 -4.08 0.24 -16.26
CA ARG A 45 -3.82 1.68 -16.44
C ARG A 45 -4.78 2.36 -17.41
N SER A 46 -5.63 1.63 -18.13
CA SER A 46 -6.70 2.23 -18.94
C SER A 46 -7.97 2.38 -18.10
N ALA A 47 -8.50 3.60 -17.99
CA ALA A 47 -9.73 3.85 -17.23
C ALA A 47 -10.93 3.01 -17.71
N ALA A 48 -11.01 2.72 -19.01
CA ALA A 48 -12.09 1.92 -19.60
C ALA A 48 -11.96 0.40 -19.35
N LYS A 49 -10.76 -0.09 -19.02
CA LYS A 49 -10.48 -1.53 -18.85
C LYS A 49 -10.18 -1.89 -17.40
N ALA A 50 -9.93 -0.91 -16.53
CA ALA A 50 -9.48 -1.09 -15.16
C ALA A 50 -10.38 -2.04 -14.35
N GLU A 51 -11.70 -1.86 -14.42
CA GLU A 51 -12.69 -2.71 -13.72
C GLU A 51 -12.55 -4.18 -14.12
N ARG A 52 -12.72 -4.48 -15.42
CA ARG A 52 -12.64 -5.86 -15.95
C ARG A 52 -11.31 -6.53 -15.68
N VAL A 53 -10.21 -5.77 -15.77
CA VAL A 53 -8.87 -6.30 -15.50
C VAL A 53 -8.70 -6.59 -14.01
N ALA A 54 -9.17 -5.69 -13.13
CA ALA A 54 -9.11 -5.91 -11.69
C ALA A 54 -9.93 -7.14 -11.27
N GLU A 55 -11.13 -7.34 -11.83
CA GLU A 55 -11.94 -8.54 -11.59
C GLU A 55 -11.23 -9.80 -12.07
N LYS A 56 -10.72 -9.80 -13.30
CA LYS A 56 -10.00 -10.95 -13.87
C LYS A 56 -8.81 -11.34 -12.99
N VAL A 57 -8.00 -10.37 -12.58
CA VAL A 57 -6.82 -10.62 -11.74
C VAL A 57 -7.23 -11.10 -10.35
N ALA A 58 -8.31 -10.55 -9.77
CA ALA A 58 -8.86 -11.03 -8.51
C ALA A 58 -9.29 -12.50 -8.60
N SER A 59 -9.99 -12.89 -9.67
CA SER A 59 -10.39 -14.28 -9.90
C SER A 59 -9.19 -15.23 -9.99
N LEU A 60 -8.09 -14.83 -10.65
CA LEU A 60 -6.86 -15.64 -10.67
C LEU A 60 -6.34 -15.92 -9.25
N PHE A 61 -6.43 -14.96 -8.33
CA PHE A 61 -6.07 -15.16 -6.93
C PHE A 61 -7.08 -16.05 -6.19
N GLU A 62 -8.38 -15.91 -6.42
CA GLU A 62 -9.40 -16.70 -5.73
C GLU A 62 -9.43 -18.15 -6.18
N GLU A 63 -9.26 -18.39 -7.49
CA GLU A 63 -9.23 -19.72 -8.11
C GLU A 63 -7.94 -20.50 -7.81
N GLY A 64 -6.99 -19.89 -7.09
CA GLY A 64 -5.74 -20.56 -6.73
C GLY A 64 -4.74 -20.72 -7.88
N LEU A 65 -5.00 -20.11 -9.04
CA LEU A 65 -4.14 -20.19 -10.23
C LEU A 65 -2.81 -19.46 -10.06
N VAL A 66 -2.77 -18.46 -9.17
CA VAL A 66 -1.53 -17.78 -8.78
C VAL A 66 -0.75 -18.65 -7.79
N LYS A 67 0.51 -18.91 -8.15
CA LYS A 67 1.51 -19.70 -7.41
C LYS A 67 2.75 -18.83 -7.15
N PRO A 68 3.62 -19.16 -6.18
CA PRO A 68 4.79 -18.32 -5.86
C PRO A 68 5.69 -18.00 -7.06
N PHE A 69 5.84 -18.93 -8.01
CA PHE A 69 6.70 -18.73 -9.18
C PHE A 69 6.13 -17.74 -10.22
N ASN A 70 4.80 -17.54 -10.28
CA ASN A 70 4.14 -16.61 -11.21
C ASN A 70 3.58 -15.34 -10.52
N ALA A 71 3.51 -15.34 -9.19
CA ALA A 71 3.02 -14.22 -8.39
C ALA A 71 3.79 -12.92 -8.61
N GLY A 72 5.10 -12.99 -8.88
CA GLY A 72 5.92 -11.82 -9.21
C GLY A 72 5.42 -11.04 -10.43
N ALA A 73 4.87 -11.73 -11.43
CA ALA A 73 4.32 -11.09 -12.62
C ALA A 73 3.02 -10.33 -12.29
N LEU A 74 2.14 -10.92 -11.48
CA LEU A 74 0.92 -10.25 -11.03
C LEU A 74 1.16 -9.15 -10.00
N PHE A 75 2.25 -9.24 -9.24
CA PHE A 75 2.69 -8.14 -8.40
C PHE A 75 2.92 -6.86 -9.23
N GLY A 76 3.48 -6.98 -10.44
CA GLY A 76 3.59 -5.86 -11.38
C GLY A 76 2.25 -5.28 -11.81
N VAL A 77 1.21 -6.11 -11.93
CA VAL A 77 -0.16 -5.66 -12.22
C VAL A 77 -0.77 -4.92 -11.03
N LEU A 78 -0.58 -5.42 -9.80
CA LEU A 78 -0.99 -4.73 -8.57
C LEU A 78 -0.28 -3.37 -8.43
N SER A 79 1.02 -3.33 -8.71
CA SER A 79 1.79 -2.08 -8.73
C SER A 79 1.26 -1.08 -9.75
N ALA A 80 0.89 -1.53 -10.95
CA ALA A 80 0.28 -0.67 -11.97
C ALA A 80 -1.10 -0.14 -11.54
N ALA A 81 -1.84 -0.93 -10.75
CA ALA A 81 -3.17 -0.57 -10.28
C ALA A 81 -3.16 0.58 -9.26
N ILE A 82 -2.10 0.69 -8.44
CA ILE A 82 -1.99 1.73 -7.39
C ILE A 82 -1.45 3.08 -7.89
N GLU A 83 -0.95 3.16 -9.12
CA GLU A 83 -0.31 4.38 -9.66
C GLU A 83 -1.26 5.60 -9.68
N ASP A 84 -2.56 5.36 -9.84
CA ASP A 84 -3.57 6.42 -9.96
C ASP A 84 -4.76 6.19 -8.99
N PRO A 85 -4.82 6.94 -7.87
CA PRO A 85 -5.91 6.87 -6.91
C PRO A 85 -7.29 7.18 -7.46
N ALA A 86 -7.39 7.92 -8.56
CA ALA A 86 -8.69 8.21 -9.18
C ALA A 86 -9.38 6.93 -9.69
N ARG A 87 -8.64 5.83 -9.91
CA ARG A 87 -9.20 4.58 -10.42
C ARG A 87 -10.16 3.91 -9.46
N TRP A 88 -9.75 3.65 -8.23
CA TRP A 88 -10.59 2.97 -7.25
C TRP A 88 -11.56 3.91 -6.54
N ARG A 89 -11.32 5.24 -6.60
CA ARG A 89 -12.27 6.22 -6.07
C ARG A 89 -13.55 6.31 -6.90
N LYS A 90 -13.53 5.94 -8.19
CA LYS A 90 -14.72 5.85 -9.06
C LYS A 90 -15.70 4.77 -8.58
N PRO A 91 -16.99 5.09 -8.36
CA PRO A 91 -17.97 4.13 -7.85
C PRO A 91 -18.04 2.79 -8.59
N SER A 92 -18.00 2.80 -9.94
CA SER A 92 -18.03 1.58 -10.76
C SER A 92 -16.87 0.62 -10.47
N ASN A 93 -15.68 1.16 -10.20
CA ASN A 93 -14.46 0.37 -10.05
C ASN A 93 -14.27 -0.15 -8.61
N ARG A 94 -14.98 0.41 -7.62
CA ARG A 94 -14.78 0.13 -6.20
C ARG A 94 -14.92 -1.35 -5.87
N GLY A 95 -15.92 -2.03 -6.43
CA GLY A 95 -16.13 -3.47 -6.22
C GLY A 95 -14.93 -4.29 -6.67
N ALA A 96 -14.54 -4.10 -7.94
CA ALA A 96 -13.42 -4.81 -8.56
C ALA A 96 -12.07 -4.57 -7.86
N PHE A 97 -11.75 -3.31 -7.53
CA PHE A 97 -10.49 -2.97 -6.86
C PHE A 97 -10.46 -3.46 -5.41
N ARG A 98 -11.57 -3.36 -4.67
CA ARG A 98 -11.66 -3.94 -3.33
C ARG A 98 -11.38 -5.44 -3.40
N LYS A 99 -12.03 -6.16 -4.32
CA LYS A 99 -11.86 -7.59 -4.52
C LYS A 99 -10.41 -7.95 -4.82
N LEU A 100 -9.79 -7.27 -5.79
CA LEU A 100 -8.39 -7.46 -6.18
C LEU A 100 -7.41 -7.35 -5.01
N PHE A 101 -7.44 -6.24 -4.28
CA PHE A 101 -6.48 -6.02 -3.19
C PHE A 101 -6.78 -6.87 -1.95
N SER A 102 -8.04 -7.24 -1.72
CA SER A 102 -8.41 -8.17 -0.65
C SER A 102 -7.92 -9.59 -0.96
N ALA A 103 -8.09 -10.06 -2.20
CA ALA A 103 -7.62 -11.37 -2.65
C ALA A 103 -6.08 -11.49 -2.65
N ALA A 104 -5.37 -10.43 -3.05
CA ALA A 104 -3.91 -10.39 -2.95
C ALA A 104 -3.42 -10.40 -1.50
N ALA A 105 -4.07 -9.62 -0.62
CA ALA A 105 -3.68 -9.51 0.79
C ALA A 105 -3.99 -10.77 1.62
N SER A 106 -5.00 -11.57 1.22
CA SER A 106 -5.36 -12.82 1.91
C SER A 106 -4.41 -13.98 1.59
N ARG A 107 -3.53 -13.85 0.59
CA ARG A 107 -2.58 -14.88 0.16
C ARG A 107 -1.12 -14.41 0.29
N PRO A 108 -0.65 -14.00 1.49
CA PRO A 108 0.69 -13.44 1.66
C PRO A 108 1.81 -14.42 1.29
N VAL A 109 1.58 -15.73 1.45
CA VAL A 109 2.52 -16.82 1.15
C VAL A 109 2.97 -16.87 -0.32
N LEU A 110 2.25 -16.20 -1.23
CA LEU A 110 2.61 -16.12 -2.65
C LEU A 110 3.73 -15.12 -2.91
N PHE A 111 3.96 -14.17 -2.01
CA PHE A 111 4.80 -13.01 -2.22
C PHE A 111 6.03 -13.03 -1.31
N SER A 112 7.11 -12.40 -1.75
CA SER A 112 8.28 -12.16 -0.90
C SER A 112 7.95 -11.23 0.27
N LEU A 113 8.72 -11.29 1.36
CA LEU A 113 8.48 -10.42 2.53
C LEU A 113 8.37 -8.92 2.18
N PRO A 114 9.22 -8.33 1.32
CA PRO A 114 9.06 -6.93 0.89
C PRO A 114 7.74 -6.68 0.17
N GLN A 115 7.34 -7.57 -0.76
CA GLN A 115 6.09 -7.45 -1.50
C GLN A 115 4.87 -7.58 -0.57
N GLN A 116 4.92 -8.46 0.43
CA GLN A 116 3.86 -8.57 1.43
C GLN A 116 3.66 -7.25 2.19
N GLN A 117 4.74 -6.55 2.55
CA GLN A 117 4.63 -5.25 3.20
C GLN A 117 4.03 -4.19 2.28
N GLN A 118 4.41 -4.18 1.00
CA GLN A 118 3.82 -3.29 0.00
C GLN A 118 2.33 -3.56 -0.20
N ILE A 119 1.92 -4.83 -0.30
CA ILE A 119 0.52 -5.22 -0.43
C ILE A 119 -0.30 -4.78 0.79
N LYS A 120 0.25 -4.85 2.01
CA LYS A 120 -0.44 -4.34 3.21
C LYS A 120 -0.70 -2.84 3.12
N VAL A 121 0.31 -2.07 2.71
CA VAL A 121 0.16 -0.60 2.50
C VAL A 121 -0.83 -0.32 1.36
N TRP A 122 -0.77 -1.07 0.27
CA TRP A 122 -1.68 -0.90 -0.86
C TRP A 122 -3.12 -1.28 -0.51
N ARG A 123 -3.33 -2.32 0.30
CA ARG A 123 -4.65 -2.67 0.83
C ARG A 123 -5.21 -1.50 1.63
N LEU A 124 -4.41 -0.90 2.52
CA LEU A 124 -4.82 0.30 3.25
C LEU A 124 -5.22 1.42 2.28
N ARG A 125 -4.37 1.76 1.30
CA ARG A 125 -4.67 2.82 0.32
C ARG A 125 -5.94 2.56 -0.48
N VAL A 126 -6.18 1.31 -0.89
CA VAL A 126 -7.28 0.98 -1.79
C VAL A 126 -8.53 0.62 -1.00
N VAL A 127 -8.50 -0.46 -0.22
CA VAL A 127 -9.68 -1.01 0.46
C VAL A 127 -10.22 -0.02 1.49
N THR A 128 -9.37 0.54 2.35
CA THR A 128 -9.80 1.46 3.40
C THR A 128 -10.34 2.77 2.81
N GLN A 129 -9.74 3.32 1.74
CA GLN A 129 -10.33 4.47 1.04
C GLN A 129 -11.68 4.13 0.42
N ILE A 130 -11.84 2.96 -0.19
CA ILE A 130 -13.13 2.53 -0.75
C ILE A 130 -14.17 2.39 0.38
N ASP A 131 -13.79 1.85 1.53
CA ASP A 131 -14.68 1.68 2.68
C ASP A 131 -15.08 3.03 3.28
N LEU A 132 -14.15 3.97 3.45
CA LEU A 132 -14.42 5.36 3.82
C LEU A 132 -15.36 6.06 2.82
N LEU A 133 -15.27 5.67 1.54
CA LEU A 133 -16.13 6.19 0.48
C LEU A 133 -17.50 5.49 0.38
N SER A 134 -17.74 4.44 1.14
CA SER A 134 -19.00 3.69 1.14
C SER A 134 -20.11 4.42 1.89
N SER A 135 -21.32 3.85 1.86
CA SER A 135 -22.46 4.29 2.65
C SER A 135 -22.38 3.87 4.12
N ALA A 136 -21.57 2.84 4.45
CA ALA A 136 -21.35 2.34 5.80
C ALA A 136 -19.84 2.28 6.11
N PRO A 137 -19.18 3.42 6.31
CA PRO A 137 -17.72 3.52 6.34
C PRO A 137 -17.09 3.22 7.70
N GLU A 138 -17.85 2.76 8.69
CA GLU A 138 -17.40 2.51 10.08
C GLU A 138 -16.12 1.67 10.13
N GLY A 139 -16.05 0.59 9.35
CA GLY A 139 -14.86 -0.26 9.27
C GLY A 139 -13.61 0.48 8.79
N GLY A 140 -13.78 1.41 7.84
CA GLY A 140 -12.68 2.24 7.33
C GLY A 140 -12.16 3.22 8.37
N PHE A 141 -13.07 3.89 9.10
CA PHE A 141 -12.70 4.81 10.20
C PHE A 141 -11.96 4.07 11.31
N LEU A 142 -12.48 2.91 11.75
CA LEU A 142 -11.87 2.09 12.78
C LEU A 142 -10.46 1.63 12.38
N GLU A 143 -10.28 1.21 11.13
CA GLU A 143 -8.98 0.78 10.62
C GLU A 143 -7.96 1.92 10.61
N VAL A 144 -8.31 3.11 10.12
CA VAL A 144 -7.42 4.28 10.15
C VAL A 144 -7.06 4.66 11.58
N ALA A 145 -8.05 4.70 12.49
CA ALA A 145 -7.82 5.01 13.90
C ALA A 145 -6.85 3.99 14.54
N THR A 146 -7.05 2.70 14.26
CA THR A 146 -6.20 1.62 14.77
C THR A 146 -4.77 1.77 14.30
N LEU A 147 -4.55 2.07 13.02
CA LEU A 147 -3.22 2.23 12.45
C LEU A 147 -2.53 3.52 12.91
N LEU A 148 -3.27 4.61 13.10
CA LEU A 148 -2.75 5.83 13.73
C LEU A 148 -2.23 5.52 15.13
N ARG A 149 -3.00 4.80 15.97
CA ARG A 149 -2.56 4.41 17.33
C ARG A 149 -1.30 3.54 17.35
N ARG A 150 -0.94 2.92 16.22
CA ARG A 150 0.31 2.14 16.07
C ARG A 150 1.50 2.97 15.61
N LEU A 151 1.34 4.28 15.43
CA LEU A 151 2.46 5.20 15.30
C LEU A 151 2.90 5.70 16.69
N PRO A 152 4.21 5.91 16.91
CA PRO A 152 4.71 6.55 18.11
C PRO A 152 4.03 7.91 18.38
N CYS A 153 3.79 8.20 19.66
CA CYS A 153 3.25 9.43 20.18
C CYS A 153 4.18 9.98 21.27
N ASP A 154 4.34 11.29 21.34
CA ASP A 154 5.19 11.92 22.36
C ASP A 154 4.55 11.89 23.75
N ASP A 155 3.23 11.71 23.81
CA ASP A 155 2.47 11.66 25.05
C ASP A 155 2.36 10.20 25.54
N PRO A 156 2.95 9.87 26.71
CA PRO A 156 2.93 8.52 27.24
C PRO A 156 1.53 8.00 27.59
N GLU A 157 0.54 8.87 27.81
CA GLU A 157 -0.85 8.45 28.07
C GLU A 157 -1.54 7.91 26.81
N ASN A 158 -1.09 8.38 25.64
CA ASN A 158 -1.66 8.06 24.32
C ASN A 158 -0.88 6.96 23.58
N GLU A 159 0.16 6.44 24.20
CA GLU A 159 0.93 5.30 23.73
C GLU A 159 0.12 4.00 23.89
N PRO A 160 0.08 3.09 22.88
CA PRO A 160 -0.50 1.77 23.08
C PRO A 160 0.10 1.12 24.34
N ARG A 161 -0.70 0.47 25.18
CA ARG A 161 -0.16 -0.28 26.31
C ARG A 161 0.65 -1.46 25.74
N SER A 162 1.92 -1.58 26.12
CA SER A 162 2.74 -2.68 25.62
C SER A 162 2.15 -4.01 26.08
N THR A 163 1.95 -4.93 25.15
CA THR A 163 1.54 -6.31 25.45
C THR A 163 2.70 -7.15 26.01
N ALA A 164 3.93 -6.63 25.96
CA ALA A 164 5.09 -7.27 26.58
C ALA A 164 4.98 -7.17 28.11
N GLN A 165 5.00 -8.32 28.78
CA GLN A 165 5.05 -8.38 30.25
C GLN A 165 6.27 -7.59 30.75
N PRO A 166 6.13 -6.84 31.87
CA PRO A 166 7.28 -6.20 32.50
C PRO A 166 8.27 -7.27 32.95
N GLY A 167 9.40 -7.40 32.24
CA GLY A 167 10.48 -8.30 32.64
C GLY A 167 11.23 -9.01 31.51
N TYR A 168 10.66 -9.14 30.31
CA TYR A 168 11.34 -9.82 29.20
C TYR A 168 11.21 -9.05 27.88
N SER A 169 12.36 -8.71 27.27
CA SER A 169 12.50 -8.33 25.86
C SER A 169 12.22 -6.87 25.43
N HIS A 170 12.48 -5.86 26.24
CA HIS A 170 12.74 -4.51 25.70
C HIS A 170 14.23 -4.28 25.33
N LEU A 171 15.14 -5.10 25.88
CA LEU A 171 16.59 -4.91 25.74
C LEU A 171 17.26 -5.75 24.64
N LEU A 172 16.55 -6.74 24.06
CA LEU A 172 17.11 -7.65 23.05
C LEU A 172 16.58 -7.40 21.62
N SER A 173 15.50 -6.64 21.48
CA SER A 173 15.00 -6.15 20.20
C SER A 173 14.32 -4.82 20.46
N GLY A 174 15.01 -3.70 20.23
CA GLY A 174 14.53 -2.35 20.57
C GLY A 174 13.26 -1.89 19.82
N ALA A 175 12.51 -2.77 19.16
CA ALA A 175 11.29 -2.47 18.42
C ALA A 175 10.07 -3.00 19.16
N ARG A 176 9.18 -2.10 19.60
CA ARG A 176 7.83 -2.48 20.07
C ARG A 176 7.08 -3.14 18.90
N THR A 177 6.67 -4.39 19.07
CA THR A 177 5.89 -5.16 18.07
C THR A 177 4.52 -4.55 17.78
N ASP A 178 4.03 -3.70 18.67
CA ASP A 178 2.74 -3.02 18.56
C ASP A 178 2.77 -1.92 17.47
N TYR A 179 3.95 -1.34 17.17
CA TYR A 179 4.05 -0.27 16.20
C TYR A 179 4.04 -0.75 14.75
N LEU A 180 3.82 0.21 13.85
CA LEU A 180 4.10 0.02 12.43
C LEU A 180 5.62 -0.13 12.19
N PRO A 181 6.03 -1.02 11.25
CA PRO A 181 7.44 -1.29 11.02
C PRO A 181 8.22 -0.04 10.64
N GLU A 182 9.31 0.25 11.34
CA GLU A 182 10.09 1.48 11.17
C GLU A 182 10.53 1.72 9.72
N ARG A 183 11.07 0.68 9.08
CA ARG A 183 11.59 0.77 7.70
C ARG A 183 10.52 1.15 6.68
N THR A 184 9.26 0.82 6.91
CA THR A 184 8.15 1.12 5.99
C THR A 184 7.20 2.19 6.53
N ARG A 185 7.51 2.76 7.71
CA ARG A 185 6.64 3.72 8.41
C ARG A 185 6.26 4.91 7.52
N GLY A 186 7.19 5.44 6.73
CA GLY A 186 6.90 6.52 5.77
C GLY A 186 5.80 6.16 4.79
N ALA A 187 5.86 4.97 4.17
CA ALA A 187 4.83 4.51 3.23
C ALA A 187 3.46 4.30 3.89
N TRP A 188 3.44 3.88 5.16
CA TRP A 188 2.22 3.81 5.95
C TRP A 188 1.67 5.19 6.28
N CYS A 189 2.51 6.15 6.68
CA CYS A 189 2.10 7.54 6.94
C CYS A 189 1.51 8.18 5.68
N ASP A 190 2.12 7.97 4.50
CA ASP A 190 1.59 8.44 3.22
C ASP A 190 0.19 7.85 2.95
N ALA A 191 0.05 6.54 3.12
CA ALA A 191 -1.23 5.86 2.93
C ALA A 191 -2.31 6.32 3.93
N LEU A 192 -1.93 6.54 5.19
CA LEU A 192 -2.82 7.06 6.23
C LEU A 192 -3.25 8.48 5.91
N LEU A 193 -2.35 9.34 5.43
CA LEU A 193 -2.68 10.70 5.05
C LEU A 193 -3.65 10.74 3.87
N GLU A 194 -3.45 9.88 2.85
CA GLU A 194 -4.41 9.76 1.76
C GLU A 194 -5.79 9.26 2.23
N CYS A 195 -5.85 8.37 3.23
CA CYS A 195 -7.11 7.94 3.82
C CYS A 195 -7.76 9.06 4.66
N LEU A 196 -6.96 9.82 5.41
CA LEU A 196 -7.43 10.98 6.17
C LEU A 196 -8.00 12.06 5.25
N ASP A 197 -7.37 12.34 4.12
CA ASP A 197 -7.89 13.29 3.12
C ASP A 197 -9.29 12.89 2.64
N VAL A 198 -9.48 11.60 2.33
CA VAL A 198 -10.80 11.05 1.98
C VAL A 198 -11.79 11.19 3.14
N ALA A 199 -11.38 10.90 4.37
CA ALA A 199 -12.24 11.04 5.55
C ALA A 199 -12.62 12.51 5.81
N VAL A 200 -11.67 13.44 5.73
CA VAL A 200 -11.88 14.88 5.93
C VAL A 200 -12.79 15.45 4.85
N SER A 201 -12.70 14.99 3.61
CA SER A 201 -13.64 15.40 2.55
C SER A 201 -15.11 15.10 2.89
N ARG A 202 -15.37 14.11 3.77
CA ARG A 202 -16.71 13.78 4.27
C ARG A 202 -17.21 14.72 5.36
N PHE A 203 -16.31 15.44 6.03
CA PHE A 203 -16.64 16.34 7.14
C PHE A 203 -17.59 17.48 6.72
N ALA A 204 -17.33 18.07 5.55
CA ALA A 204 -18.16 19.11 4.96
C ALA A 204 -19.39 18.56 4.20
N GLY A 205 -19.51 17.24 4.09
CA GLY A 205 -20.60 16.58 3.39
C GLY A 205 -21.93 16.56 4.18
N PRO A 206 -22.99 15.99 3.57
CA PRO A 206 -24.32 15.90 4.20
C PRO A 206 -24.37 14.92 5.38
N HIS A 207 -23.34 14.09 5.56
CA HIS A 207 -23.30 13.04 6.56
C HIS A 207 -22.81 13.56 7.92
N LEU A 208 -23.73 14.17 8.68
CA LEU A 208 -23.43 14.72 10.01
C LEU A 208 -22.83 13.69 10.98
N TRP A 209 -23.20 12.41 10.85
CA TRP A 209 -22.66 11.31 11.66
C TRP A 209 -21.14 11.14 11.48
N ALA A 210 -20.56 11.56 10.35
CA ALA A 210 -19.14 11.40 10.06
C ALA A 210 -18.25 12.39 10.82
N ARG A 211 -18.82 13.51 11.29
CA ARG A 211 -18.08 14.58 11.96
C ARG A 211 -17.35 14.14 13.23
N PRO A 212 -17.98 13.44 14.20
CA PRO A 212 -17.26 12.93 15.38
C PRO A 212 -16.14 11.94 15.02
N GLU A 213 -16.35 11.09 14.02
CA GLU A 213 -15.35 10.13 13.54
C GLU A 213 -14.13 10.84 12.93
N VAL A 214 -14.37 11.79 12.01
CA VAL A 214 -13.30 12.59 11.40
C VAL A 214 -12.56 13.41 12.46
N ASN A 215 -13.28 14.03 13.41
CA ASN A 215 -12.65 14.78 14.51
C ASN A 215 -11.70 13.89 15.32
N THR A 216 -12.11 12.65 15.60
CA THR A 216 -11.28 11.68 16.31
C THR A 216 -10.03 11.33 15.50
N LEU A 217 -10.18 11.07 14.20
CA LEU A 217 -9.04 10.76 13.33
C LEU A 217 -8.05 11.92 13.21
N VAL A 218 -8.54 13.15 13.00
CA VAL A 218 -7.69 14.35 12.90
C VAL A 218 -6.94 14.59 14.21
N LYS A 219 -7.61 14.46 15.36
CA LYS A 219 -6.96 14.56 16.66
C LYS A 219 -5.86 13.51 16.84
N LEU A 220 -6.16 12.24 16.55
CA LEU A 220 -5.18 11.15 16.65
C LEU A 220 -3.96 11.36 15.74
N ALA A 221 -4.17 11.92 14.55
CA ALA A 221 -3.11 12.24 13.62
C ALA A 221 -2.27 13.42 14.09
N ALA A 222 -2.89 14.47 14.64
CA ALA A 222 -2.20 15.63 15.20
C ALA A 222 -1.30 15.26 16.39
N GLU A 223 -1.78 14.38 17.30
CA GLU A 223 -1.00 13.82 18.41
C GLU A 223 0.26 13.05 17.93
N ARG A 224 0.25 12.58 16.68
CA ARG A 224 1.32 11.75 16.09
C ARG A 224 2.02 12.44 14.94
N ARG A 225 1.88 13.77 14.82
CA ARG A 225 2.39 14.58 13.71
C ARG A 225 3.89 14.40 13.46
N ARG A 226 4.68 14.09 14.49
CA ARG A 226 6.14 13.86 14.35
C ARG A 226 6.47 12.64 13.48
N CYS A 227 5.53 11.71 13.29
CA CYS A 227 5.68 10.57 12.40
C CYS A 227 5.51 10.92 10.91
N PHE A 228 5.01 12.12 10.60
CA PHE A 228 4.76 12.60 9.25
C PHE A 228 5.85 13.56 8.78
N THR A 229 6.04 13.68 7.47
CA THR A 229 7.01 14.64 6.90
C THR A 229 6.55 16.10 7.11
N ARG A 230 7.46 17.08 6.99
CA ARG A 230 7.11 18.50 7.19
C ARG A 230 5.92 18.98 6.34
N PRO A 231 5.85 18.70 5.03
CA PRO A 231 4.67 19.10 4.23
C PRO A 231 3.37 18.44 4.71
N GLN A 232 3.45 17.20 5.20
CA GLN A 232 2.28 16.49 5.73
C GLN A 232 1.85 17.05 7.09
N GLN A 233 2.79 17.47 7.93
CA GLN A 233 2.50 18.15 9.20
C GLN A 233 1.69 19.43 8.96
N GLU A 234 2.04 20.22 7.95
CA GLU A 234 1.30 21.45 7.60
C GLU A 234 -0.16 21.15 7.21
N VAL A 235 -0.39 20.06 6.46
CA VAL A 235 -1.74 19.59 6.13
C VAL A 235 -2.51 19.18 7.40
N LEU A 236 -1.87 18.42 8.29
CA LEU A 236 -2.48 18.01 9.57
C LEU A 236 -2.81 19.20 10.46
N ASP A 237 -1.90 20.17 10.58
CA ASP A 237 -2.11 21.40 11.35
C ASP A 237 -3.28 22.23 10.78
N GLY A 238 -3.42 22.25 9.44
CA GLY A 238 -4.57 22.85 8.77
C GLY A 238 -5.90 22.17 9.13
N TRP A 239 -5.95 20.84 9.07
CA TRP A 239 -7.14 20.07 9.46
C TRP A 239 -7.46 20.22 10.96
N GLU A 240 -6.45 20.23 11.82
CA GLU A 240 -6.61 20.42 13.26
C GLU A 240 -7.11 21.82 13.60
N GLY A 241 -6.61 22.86 12.93
CA GLY A 241 -7.13 24.23 13.06
C GLY A 241 -8.60 24.33 12.65
N GLN A 242 -8.98 23.70 11.53
CA GLN A 242 -10.38 23.63 11.08
C GLN A 242 -11.25 22.90 12.09
N ARG A 243 -10.78 21.77 12.64
CA ARG A 243 -11.46 21.00 13.68
C ARG A 243 -11.77 21.86 14.90
N GLN A 244 -10.79 22.60 15.42
CA GLN A 244 -10.93 23.45 16.60
C GLN A 244 -11.81 24.69 16.36
N ALA A 245 -11.78 25.24 15.15
CA ALA A 245 -12.61 26.37 14.76
C ALA A 245 -14.08 25.98 14.56
N HIS A 246 -14.36 24.71 14.23
CA HIS A 246 -15.71 24.29 13.86
C HIS A 246 -16.67 24.27 15.07
N PRO A 247 -17.85 24.92 14.97
CA PRO A 247 -18.78 25.07 16.11
C PRO A 247 -19.31 23.73 16.63
N ALA A 248 -19.47 22.72 15.77
CA ALA A 248 -19.88 21.38 16.19
C ALA A 248 -18.83 20.70 17.11
N THR A 249 -17.53 20.98 16.92
CA THR A 249 -16.48 20.45 17.78
C THR A 249 -16.53 21.10 19.16
N ARG A 250 -16.71 22.43 19.22
CA ARG A 250 -16.90 23.14 20.49
C ARG A 250 -18.09 22.63 21.28
N ALA A 251 -19.19 22.30 20.61
CA ALA A 251 -20.38 21.72 21.25
C ALA A 251 -20.11 20.31 21.81
N LEU A 252 -19.34 19.47 21.09
CA LEU A 252 -18.93 18.14 21.55
C LEU A 252 -17.97 18.20 22.75
N ASP A 253 -16.96 19.08 22.69
CA ASP A 253 -16.00 19.27 23.78
C ASP A 253 -16.70 19.84 25.03
N TYR A 254 -17.64 20.77 24.85
CA TYR A 254 -18.47 21.30 25.93
C TYR A 254 -19.38 20.22 26.56
N ALA A 255 -20.00 19.37 25.75
CA ALA A 255 -20.83 18.26 26.25
C ALA A 255 -20.00 17.25 27.06
N LYS A 256 -18.78 16.94 26.60
CA LYS A 256 -17.85 16.07 27.35
C LYS A 256 -17.41 16.70 28.67
N HIS A 257 -17.06 17.99 28.65
CA HIS A 257 -16.72 18.74 29.87
C HIS A 257 -17.88 18.79 30.89
N LEU A 258 -19.14 18.76 30.44
CA LEU A 258 -20.30 18.67 31.35
C LEU A 258 -20.47 17.25 31.94
N GLN A 259 -20.09 16.20 31.23
CA GLN A 259 -20.13 14.82 31.72
C GLN A 259 -18.99 14.49 32.70
N ASP A 260 -17.82 15.10 32.50
CA ASP A 260 -16.64 14.93 33.37
C ASP A 260 -16.72 15.78 34.65
N LYS A 261 -17.77 16.60 34.83
CA LYS A 261 -17.99 17.31 36.09
C LYS A 261 -18.35 16.31 37.20
N PRO A 262 -17.64 16.31 38.34
CA PRO A 262 -18.06 15.51 39.48
C PRO A 262 -19.46 15.96 39.90
N VAL A 263 -20.38 15.00 40.01
CA VAL A 263 -21.67 15.21 40.64
C VAL A 263 -21.38 15.60 42.09
N LEU A 264 -21.65 16.86 42.43
CA LEU A 264 -21.57 17.39 43.80
C LEU A 264 -22.64 16.74 44.68
#